data_AF-A0A838TPT3-F1
#
_entry.id   AF-A0A838TPT3-F1
#
_cell.length_a   1.000
_cell.length_b   1.000
_cell.length_c   1.000
_cell.angle_alpha   90.00
_cell.angle_beta   90.00
_cell.angle_gamma   90.00
#
_symmetry.space_group_name_H-M   'P 1'
#
loop_
_entity.id
_entity.type
_entity.pdbx_description
1 polymer ?
#
loop_
_entity_poly.entity_id
_entity_poly.type
_entity_poly.pdbx_seq_one_letter_code
_entity_poly.pdbx_strand_id
1 'polypeptide(L)'
;PISNKSLEHITTYLYDGRNILLKDGKQEAFFISANSGKRLGGQLMFVKLQQLINQTNNTELIQKEAGLHTLRHSIATHLLANGMSLEKIKDFLGHSSLDSTQIYTHLINEGNEQV
;
A
#
# COMPACT_ATOMS: atom_id res chain seq x y z
N PRO A 1 1.64 12.95 -5.24
CA PRO A 1 0.31 13.57 -4.98
C PRO A 1 -0.54 12.67 -4.07
N ILE A 2 -1.34 13.25 -3.16
CA ILE A 2 -2.25 12.51 -2.26
C ILE A 2 -3.69 12.76 -2.73
N SER A 3 -4.53 11.72 -2.83
CA SER A 3 -5.93 11.89 -3.23
C SER A 3 -6.75 12.55 -2.10
N ASN A 4 -7.84 13.25 -2.44
CA ASN A 4 -8.73 13.87 -1.44
C ASN A 4 -9.24 12.85 -0.40
N LYS A 5 -9.57 11.63 -0.84
CA LYS A 5 -10.02 10.56 0.05
C LYS A 5 -8.91 10.08 0.98
N SER A 6 -7.68 9.96 0.47
CA SER A 6 -6.52 9.63 1.30
C SER A 6 -6.24 10.74 2.32
N LEU A 7 -6.38 12.00 1.92
CA LEU A 7 -6.21 13.15 2.80
C LEU A 7 -7.26 13.15 3.92
N GLU A 8 -8.52 12.87 3.60
CA GLU A 8 -9.60 12.70 4.57
C GLU A 8 -9.25 11.63 5.60
N HIS A 9 -8.87 10.42 5.17
CA HIS A 9 -8.48 9.35 6.09
C HIS A 9 -7.27 9.71 6.96
N ILE A 10 -6.27 10.40 6.40
CA ILE A 10 -5.08 10.84 7.14
C ILE A 10 -5.46 11.89 8.18
N THR A 11 -6.32 12.84 7.83
CA THR A 11 -6.84 13.88 8.73
C THR A 11 -7.63 13.26 9.88
N THR A 12 -8.60 12.38 9.59
CA THR A 12 -9.36 11.65 10.62
C THR A 12 -8.42 10.85 11.53
N TYR A 13 -7.43 10.16 10.95
CA TYR A 13 -6.43 9.47 11.76
C TYR A 13 -5.67 10.45 12.68
N LEU A 14 -5.22 11.58 12.17
CA LEU A 14 -4.40 12.53 12.91
C LEU A 14 -5.15 13.17 14.08
N TYR A 15 -6.38 13.61 13.86
CA TYR A 15 -7.16 14.36 14.84
C TYR A 15 -7.96 13.46 15.79
N ASP A 16 -8.53 12.37 15.29
CA ASP A 16 -9.49 11.56 16.06
C ASP A 16 -8.85 10.25 16.55
N GLY A 17 -7.99 9.63 15.73
CA GLY A 17 -7.45 8.30 16.02
C GLY A 17 -6.10 8.30 16.77
N ARG A 18 -5.16 9.15 16.35
CA ARG A 18 -3.75 9.03 16.72
C ARG A 18 -3.52 9.20 18.22
N ASN A 19 -4.19 10.16 18.84
CA ASN A 19 -4.07 10.40 20.28
C ASN A 19 -4.57 9.21 21.12
N ILE A 20 -5.61 8.52 20.65
CA ILE A 20 -6.11 7.30 21.31
C ILE A 20 -5.03 6.20 21.28
N LEU A 21 -4.33 6.06 20.15
CA LEU A 21 -3.30 5.03 20.00
C LEU A 21 -2.01 5.35 20.76
N LEU A 22 -1.70 6.64 20.97
CA LEU A 22 -0.52 7.08 21.73
C LEU A 22 -0.58 6.70 23.21
N LYS A 23 -1.79 6.43 23.73
CA LYS A 23 -2.02 6.25 25.17
C LYS A 23 -1.51 7.52 25.91
N ASP A 24 -0.49 7.39 26.75
CA ASP A 24 0.12 8.50 27.49
C ASP A 24 1.51 8.91 26.95
N GLY A 25 1.94 8.32 25.83
CA GLY A 25 3.28 8.49 25.28
C GLY A 25 3.43 9.67 24.32
N LYS A 26 4.64 10.24 24.24
CA LYS A 26 5.05 11.11 23.13
C LYS A 26 5.79 10.29 22.09
N GLN A 27 5.41 10.44 20.81
CA GLN A 27 6.07 9.81 19.67
C GLN A 27 6.14 10.77 18.49
N GLU A 28 7.29 10.84 17.84
CA GLU A 28 7.48 11.60 16.59
C GLU A 28 6.98 10.83 15.37
N ALA A 29 6.88 9.49 15.46
CA ALA A 29 6.41 8.67 14.35
C ALA A 29 4.98 9.05 13.95
N PHE A 30 4.74 9.23 12.65
CA PHE A 30 3.41 9.57 12.16
C PHE A 30 2.39 8.46 12.49
N PHE A 31 2.68 7.22 12.07
CA PHE A 31 1.86 6.06 12.35
C PHE A 31 2.26 5.34 13.65
N ILE A 32 1.25 5.09 14.49
CA ILE A 32 1.37 4.51 15.83
C ILE A 32 0.71 3.13 15.87
N SER A 33 1.39 2.18 16.50
CA SER A 33 0.86 0.85 16.79
C SER A 33 -0.14 0.92 17.94
N ALA A 34 -1.37 0.42 17.70
CA ALA A 34 -2.40 0.33 18.73
C ALA A 34 -1.97 -0.53 19.94
N ASN A 35 -1.15 -1.55 19.71
CA ASN A 35 -0.75 -2.48 20.76
C ASN A 35 0.27 -1.83 21.72
N SER A 36 1.28 -1.16 21.17
CA SER A 36 2.42 -0.66 21.95
C SER A 36 2.41 0.84 22.22
N GLY A 37 1.60 1.63 21.51
CA GLY A 37 1.67 3.10 21.52
C GLY A 37 2.97 3.67 20.94
N LYS A 38 3.78 2.84 20.27
CA LYS A 38 5.05 3.22 19.64
C LYS A 38 4.93 3.24 18.12
N ARG A 39 6.01 3.61 17.42
CA ARG A 39 6.12 3.54 15.96
C ARG A 39 5.57 2.23 15.39
N LEU A 40 4.72 2.34 14.38
CA LEU A 40 4.25 1.20 13.60
C LEU A 40 5.39 0.63 12.74
N GLY A 41 5.66 -0.67 12.87
CA GLY A 41 6.69 -1.38 12.12
C GLY A 41 6.14 -2.20 10.95
N GLY A 42 7.01 -2.59 10.02
CA GLY A 42 6.68 -3.38 8.82
C GLY A 42 5.97 -4.70 9.13
N GLN A 43 6.44 -5.43 10.14
CA GLN A 43 5.82 -6.70 10.55
C GLN A 43 4.36 -6.54 10.98
N LEU A 44 4.05 -5.47 11.73
CA LEU A 44 2.67 -5.20 12.15
C LEU A 44 1.78 -4.81 10.97
N MET A 45 2.31 -4.07 9.99
CA MET A 45 1.59 -3.77 8.75
C MET A 45 1.29 -5.05 7.95
N PHE A 46 2.25 -5.97 7.88
CA PHE A 46 2.05 -7.28 7.25
C PHE A 46 0.95 -8.08 7.96
N VAL A 47 1.01 -8.20 9.30
CA VAL A 47 -0.03 -8.90 10.09
C VAL A 47 -1.39 -8.25 9.88
N LYS A 48 -1.47 -6.91 9.85
CA LYS A 48 -2.73 -6.20 9.60
C LYS A 48 -3.27 -6.47 8.20
N LEU A 49 -2.40 -6.55 7.19
CA LEU A 49 -2.79 -6.93 5.84
C LEU A 49 -3.36 -8.36 5.79
N GLN A 50 -2.70 -9.33 6.45
CA GLN A 50 -3.22 -10.71 6.52
C GLN A 50 -4.60 -10.77 7.19
N GLN A 51 -4.80 -9.99 8.27
CA GLN A 51 -6.11 -9.87 8.91
C GLN A 51 -7.18 -9.32 7.94
N LEU A 52 -6.85 -8.27 7.18
CA LEU A 52 -7.77 -7.69 6.19
C LEU A 52 -8.08 -8.67 5.06
N ILE A 53 -7.08 -9.42 4.58
CA ILE A 53 -7.28 -10.47 3.56
C ILE A 53 -8.24 -11.54 4.08
N ASN A 54 -8.03 -12.05 5.29
CA ASN A 54 -8.90 -13.04 5.90
C ASN A 54 -10.34 -12.53 6.08
N GLN A 55 -10.52 -11.24 6.38
CA GLN A 55 -11.84 -10.61 6.51
C GLN A 55 -12.61 -10.51 5.19
N THR A 56 -11.96 -10.67 4.03
CA THR A 56 -12.65 -10.67 2.73
C THR A 56 -13.44 -11.95 2.47
N ASN A 57 -13.15 -13.04 3.20
CA ASN A 57 -13.65 -14.40 2.92
C ASN A 57 -13.38 -14.89 1.48
N ASN A 58 -12.44 -14.28 0.76
CA ASN A 58 -12.05 -14.69 -0.57
C ASN A 58 -10.97 -15.78 -0.48
N THR A 59 -11.35 -17.03 -0.73
CA THR A 59 -10.47 -18.20 -0.63
C THR A 59 -9.27 -18.11 -1.58
N GLU A 60 -9.46 -17.59 -2.79
CA GLU A 60 -8.36 -17.42 -3.76
C GLU A 60 -7.34 -16.39 -3.27
N LEU A 61 -7.81 -15.27 -2.71
CA LEU A 61 -6.93 -14.23 -2.18
C LEU A 61 -6.16 -14.71 -0.93
N ILE A 62 -6.83 -15.50 -0.07
CA ILE A 62 -6.22 -16.10 1.11
C ILE A 62 -5.12 -17.09 0.70
N GLN A 63 -5.36 -17.93 -0.30
CA GLN A 63 -4.37 -18.90 -0.82
C GLN A 63 -3.16 -18.24 -1.51
N LYS A 64 -3.31 -17.00 -1.98
CA LYS A 64 -2.23 -16.28 -2.69
C LYS A 64 -1.10 -15.79 -1.78
N GLU A 65 -1.29 -15.84 -0.45
CA GLU A 65 -0.32 -15.40 0.56
C GLU A 65 0.26 -13.99 0.26
N ALA A 66 -0.60 -13.06 -0.14
CA ALA A 66 -0.17 -11.75 -0.61
C ALA A 66 0.44 -10.89 0.51
N GLY A 67 1.63 -10.32 0.26
CA GLY A 67 2.32 -9.41 1.18
C GLY A 67 2.23 -7.93 0.77
N LEU A 68 2.88 -7.05 1.54
CA LEU A 68 2.90 -5.60 1.29
C LEU A 68 3.48 -5.24 -0.09
N HIS A 69 4.51 -5.96 -0.53
CA HIS A 69 5.10 -5.77 -1.86
C HIS A 69 4.15 -6.22 -2.97
N THR A 70 3.49 -7.38 -2.80
CA THR A 70 2.46 -7.87 -3.73
C THR A 70 1.33 -6.86 -3.90
N LEU A 71 0.82 -6.30 -2.79
CA LEU A 71 -0.20 -5.26 -2.81
C LEU A 71 0.27 -4.00 -3.54
N ARG A 72 1.53 -3.57 -3.32
CA ARG A 72 2.10 -2.42 -4.03
C ARG A 72 2.20 -2.67 -5.53
N HIS A 73 2.64 -3.85 -5.94
CA HIS A 73 2.70 -4.22 -7.36
C HIS A 73 1.31 -4.30 -7.99
N SER A 74 0.31 -4.85 -7.29
CA SER A 74 -1.05 -4.88 -7.82
C SER A 74 -1.63 -3.48 -8.02
N ILE A 75 -1.31 -2.51 -7.15
CA ILE A 75 -1.68 -1.11 -7.35
C ILE A 75 -1.05 -0.57 -8.64
N ALA A 76 0.23 -0.84 -8.86
CA ALA A 76 0.94 -0.38 -10.05
C ALA A 76 0.38 -0.98 -11.34
N THR A 77 0.16 -2.30 -11.36
CA THR A 77 -0.48 -2.99 -12.49
C THR A 77 -1.88 -2.47 -12.74
N HIS A 78 -2.67 -2.20 -11.69
CA HIS A 78 -3.99 -1.61 -11.83
C HIS A 78 -3.94 -0.21 -12.44
N LEU A 79 -3.00 0.64 -12.03
CA LEU A 79 -2.82 1.97 -12.61
C LEU A 79 -2.38 1.90 -14.09
N LEU A 80 -1.48 0.97 -14.43
CA LEU A 80 -1.05 0.74 -15.80
C LEU A 80 -2.20 0.30 -16.70
N ALA A 81 -3.00 -0.68 -16.24
CA ALA A 81 -4.18 -1.16 -16.97
C ALA A 81 -5.25 -0.07 -17.18
N ASN A 82 -5.28 0.97 -16.32
CA ASN A 82 -6.14 2.13 -16.47
C ASN A 82 -5.49 3.28 -17.29
N GLY A 83 -4.40 2.99 -18.02
CA GLY A 83 -3.77 3.93 -18.96
C GLY A 83 -2.82 4.95 -18.33
N MET A 84 -2.39 4.76 -17.08
CA MET A 84 -1.33 5.58 -16.49
C MET A 84 0.03 5.19 -17.08
N SER A 85 0.80 6.17 -17.57
CA SER A 85 2.15 5.91 -18.09
C SER A 85 3.11 5.46 -16.99
N LEU A 86 4.14 4.69 -17.35
CA LEU A 86 5.11 4.15 -16.39
C LEU A 86 5.86 5.23 -15.63
N GLU A 87 6.12 6.38 -16.27
CA GLU A 87 6.77 7.52 -15.64
C GLU A 87 5.90 8.06 -14.49
N LYS A 88 4.59 8.21 -14.73
CA LYS A 88 3.64 8.66 -13.72
C LYS A 88 3.45 7.64 -12.60
N ILE A 89 3.46 6.34 -12.91
CA ILE A 89 3.40 5.27 -11.90
C ILE A 89 4.67 5.29 -11.03
N LYS A 90 5.84 5.48 -11.62
CA LYS A 90 7.12 5.57 -10.90
C LYS A 90 7.11 6.75 -9.93
N ASP A 91 6.67 7.92 -10.39
CA ASP A 91 6.53 9.12 -9.57
C ASP A 91 5.50 8.90 -8.45
N PHE A 92 4.39 8.23 -8.75
CA PHE A 92 3.35 7.89 -7.77
C PHE A 92 3.84 6.94 -6.68
N LEU A 93 4.61 5.91 -7.05
CA LEU A 93 5.12 4.92 -6.10
C LEU A 93 6.35 5.41 -5.34
N GLY A 94 7.04 6.47 -5.79
CA GLY A 94 8.12 7.11 -5.05
C GLY A 94 9.43 6.30 -4.99
N HIS A 95 9.72 5.50 -6.01
CA HIS A 95 10.96 4.71 -6.07
C HIS A 95 12.06 5.41 -6.89
N SER A 96 13.20 5.62 -6.23
CA SER A 96 14.50 5.94 -6.83
C SER A 96 15.31 4.69 -7.26
N SER A 97 14.85 3.45 -7.00
CA SER A 97 15.51 2.22 -7.48
C SER A 97 14.62 1.36 -8.39
N LEU A 98 15.25 0.84 -9.45
CA LEU A 98 14.70 0.21 -10.66
C LEU A 98 14.42 -1.30 -10.54
N ASP A 99 14.37 -1.89 -9.34
CA ASP A 99 14.22 -3.36 -9.23
C ASP A 99 12.81 -3.85 -9.63
N SER A 100 11.83 -2.95 -9.74
CA SER A 100 10.48 -3.25 -10.23
C SER A 100 10.26 -2.93 -11.71
N THR A 101 11.18 -2.21 -12.35
CA THR A 101 10.98 -1.71 -13.72
C THR A 101 11.00 -2.84 -14.75
N GLN A 102 11.76 -3.91 -14.48
CA GLN A 102 11.84 -5.09 -15.36
C GLN A 102 10.49 -5.81 -15.50
N ILE A 103 9.68 -5.90 -14.44
CA ILE A 103 8.35 -6.52 -14.51
C ILE A 103 7.41 -5.69 -15.41
N TYR A 104 7.49 -4.36 -15.35
CA TYR A 104 6.63 -3.50 -16.17
C TYR A 104 6.96 -3.56 -17.66
N THR A 105 8.23 -3.79 -18.02
CA THR A 105 8.62 -4.02 -19.42
C THR A 105 7.95 -5.26 -20.01
N HIS A 106 7.85 -6.34 -19.23
CA HIS A 106 7.16 -7.56 -19.67
C HIS A 106 5.65 -7.35 -19.88
N LEU A 107 5.00 -6.56 -19.02
CA LEU A 107 3.56 -6.25 -19.14
C LEU A 107 3.23 -5.41 -20.39
N ILE A 108 4.16 -4.58 -20.89
CA ILE A 108 3.98 -3.86 -22.15
C ILE A 108 4.00 -4.81 -23.35
N ASN A 109 4.88 -5.81 -23.34
CA ASN A 109 5.01 -6.74 -24.46
C ASN A 109 3.77 -7.65 -24.60
N GLU A 110 3.12 -8.03 -23.50
CA GLU A 110 1.89 -8.83 -23.55
C GLU A 110 0.65 -8.03 -23.97
N GLY A 111 0.63 -6.70 -23.75
CA GLY A 111 -0.49 -5.83 -24.12
C GLY A 111 -0.51 -5.37 -25.58
N ASN A 112 0.62 -5.48 -26.30
CA ASN A 112 0.77 -5.00 -27.68
C ASN A 112 0.59 -6.08 -28.76
N GLU A 113 0.24 -7.32 -28.39
CA GLU A 113 0.01 -8.42 -29.35
C GLU A 113 -1.48 -8.67 -29.68
N GLN A 114 -2.39 -7.80 -29.26
CA GLN A 114 -3.84 -7.93 -29.55
C GLN A 114 -4.46 -6.75 -30.32
N VAL A 115 -3.70 -6.12 -31.22
CA VAL A 115 -4.25 -5.16 -32.20
C VAL A 115 -3.91 -5.59 -33.61
#